data_AF-A0AAW7BPH2-F1
#
_entry.id   AF-A0AAW7BPH2-F1
#
_cell.length_a   1.000
_cell.length_b   1.000
_cell.length_c   1.000
_cell.angle_alpha   90.00
_cell.angle_beta   90.00
_cell.angle_gamma   90.00
#
_symmetry.space_group_name_H-M   'P 1'
#
loop_
_entity.id
_entity.type
_entity.pdbx_description
1 polymer ?
#
loop_
_entity_poly.entity_id
_entity_poly.type
_entity_poly.pdbx_seq_one_letter_code
_entity_poly.pdbx_strand_id
1 'polypeptide(L)'
;ESKANNANDVALGAGSTTDVAVGTAGTTIAGTDYSFAGATPTSTVSVGSKGSERTITNVAAGRLSADSTDAINGSQLFATNQAIDGINTNIDVL
;
A
#
# COMPACT_ATOMS: atom_id res chain seq x y z
N GLU A 1 3.33 -19.59 -16.51
CA GLU A 1 2.09 -19.84 -15.75
C GLU A 1 2.00 -18.90 -14.55
N SER A 2 0.84 -18.75 -13.91
CA SER A 2 0.72 -18.07 -12.61
C SER A 2 0.80 -19.13 -11.49
N LYS A 3 1.32 -18.76 -10.32
CA LYS A 3 1.54 -19.71 -9.22
C LYS A 3 1.23 -19.12 -7.85
N ALA A 4 0.24 -19.69 -7.17
CA ALA A 4 0.00 -19.45 -5.75
C ALA A 4 0.86 -20.42 -4.92
N ASN A 5 1.77 -19.91 -4.09
CA ASN A 5 2.71 -20.74 -3.32
C ASN A 5 2.16 -21.12 -1.93
N ASN A 6 1.19 -20.39 -1.38
CA ASN A 6 0.59 -20.66 -0.07
C ASN A 6 -0.92 -20.90 -0.18
N ALA A 7 -1.50 -21.49 0.88
CA ALA A 7 -2.94 -21.75 0.92
C ALA A 7 -3.75 -20.45 0.84
N ASN A 8 -4.81 -20.46 0.02
CA ASN A 8 -5.73 -19.33 -0.19
C ASN A 8 -5.12 -18.09 -0.86
N ASP A 9 -3.88 -18.18 -1.37
CA ASP A 9 -3.29 -17.11 -2.16
C ASP A 9 -3.93 -17.01 -3.55
N VAL A 10 -3.82 -15.82 -4.16
CA VAL A 10 -4.22 -15.58 -5.54
C VAL A 10 -3.04 -15.02 -6.33
N ALA A 11 -2.62 -15.75 -7.37
CA ALA A 11 -1.68 -15.24 -8.37
C ALA A 11 -2.43 -14.77 -9.61
N LEU A 12 -2.54 -13.45 -9.79
CA LEU A 12 -3.33 -12.83 -10.85
C LEU A 12 -2.49 -12.59 -12.11
N GLY A 13 -2.75 -13.39 -13.15
CA GLY A 13 -2.10 -13.26 -14.47
C GLY A 13 -0.82 -14.07 -14.63
N ALA A 14 -0.46 -14.39 -15.87
CA ALA A 14 0.70 -15.24 -16.18
C ALA A 14 2.02 -14.62 -15.66
N GLY A 15 2.89 -15.45 -15.06
CA GLY A 15 4.16 -15.02 -14.49
C GLY A 15 4.04 -14.38 -13.10
N SER A 16 2.83 -14.26 -12.55
CA SER A 16 2.62 -13.85 -11.17
C SER A 16 2.90 -15.00 -10.21
N THR A 17 3.61 -14.70 -9.12
CA THR A 17 3.91 -15.66 -8.06
C THR A 17 3.60 -15.02 -6.71
N THR A 18 2.95 -15.74 -5.80
CA THR A 18 2.70 -15.23 -4.45
C THR A 18 3.86 -15.58 -3.51
N ASP A 19 4.07 -14.74 -2.50
CA ASP A 19 4.99 -14.99 -1.38
C ASP A 19 4.18 -15.13 -0.09
N VAL A 20 4.83 -15.51 1.01
CA VAL A 20 4.18 -15.55 2.33
C VAL A 20 3.55 -14.20 2.66
N ALA A 21 2.30 -14.21 3.12
CA ALA A 21 1.61 -12.99 3.55
C ALA A 21 2.38 -12.31 4.70
N VAL A 22 2.69 -11.03 4.53
CA VAL A 22 3.40 -10.23 5.53
C VAL A 22 2.41 -9.28 6.19
N GLY A 23 2.25 -9.42 7.51
CA GLY A 23 1.47 -8.48 8.32
C GLY A 23 2.29 -7.27 8.72
N THR A 24 1.79 -6.07 8.43
CA THR A 24 2.39 -4.80 8.85
C THR A 24 1.49 -4.16 9.89
N ALA A 25 1.86 -4.27 11.17
CA ALA A 25 1.02 -3.80 12.27
C ALA A 25 0.99 -2.27 12.43
N GLY A 26 1.99 -1.57 11.89
CA GLY A 26 2.15 -0.14 12.06
C GLY A 26 3.53 0.35 11.67
N THR A 27 3.84 1.60 12.02
CA THR A 27 5.14 2.23 11.85
C THR A 27 5.36 3.32 12.91
N THR A 28 6.60 3.70 13.15
CA THR A 28 6.95 4.82 14.04
C THR A 28 7.44 5.99 13.18
N ILE A 29 6.81 7.15 13.34
CA ILE A 29 7.19 8.39 12.64
C ILE A 29 7.49 9.45 13.69
N ALA A 30 8.70 10.01 13.66
CA ALA A 30 9.14 11.04 14.61
C ALA A 30 8.90 10.68 16.09
N GLY A 31 9.08 9.40 16.45
CA GLY A 31 8.88 8.90 17.82
C GLY A 31 7.43 8.66 18.22
N THR A 32 6.46 8.83 17.31
CA THR A 32 5.05 8.49 17.52
C THR A 32 4.72 7.20 16.78
N ASP A 33 4.09 6.26 17.48
CA ASP A 33 3.66 4.99 16.90
C ASP A 33 2.28 5.13 16.24
N TYR A 34 2.15 4.61 15.03
CA TYR A 34 0.92 4.58 14.24
C TYR A 34 0.56 3.13 13.94
N SER A 35 -0.59 2.67 14.43
CA SER A 35 -1.15 1.35 14.11
C SER A 35 -1.88 1.36 12.76
N PHE A 36 -1.79 0.26 12.02
CA PHE A 36 -2.54 0.07 10.79
C PHE A 36 -3.68 -0.94 10.97
N ALA A 37 -4.82 -0.68 10.33
CA ALA A 37 -5.87 -1.68 10.18
C ALA A 37 -5.40 -2.84 9.27
N GLY A 38 -5.96 -4.03 9.47
CA GLY A 38 -5.64 -5.19 8.63
C GLY A 38 -4.24 -5.80 8.87
N ALA A 39 -3.63 -5.55 10.03
CA ALA A 39 -2.27 -5.94 10.40
C ALA A 39 -1.93 -7.45 10.27
N THR A 40 -2.94 -8.34 10.22
CA THR A 40 -2.77 -9.79 10.28
C THR A 40 -3.39 -10.49 9.06
N PRO A 41 -2.85 -10.32 7.84
CA PRO A 41 -3.33 -11.02 6.67
C PRO A 41 -3.02 -12.51 6.77
N THR A 42 -3.93 -13.35 6.28
CA THR A 42 -3.75 -14.82 6.24
C THR A 42 -3.30 -15.35 4.88
N SER A 43 -3.46 -14.55 3.83
CA SER A 43 -3.06 -14.86 2.45
C SER A 43 -2.79 -13.56 1.68
N THR A 44 -2.26 -13.67 0.45
CA THR A 44 -1.96 -12.52 -0.40
C THR A 44 -2.50 -12.67 -1.83
N VAL A 45 -2.67 -11.53 -2.49
CA VAL A 45 -2.93 -11.45 -3.94
C VAL A 45 -1.70 -10.86 -4.61
N SER A 46 -1.04 -11.64 -5.47
CA SER A 46 0.08 -11.16 -6.26
C SER A 46 -0.35 -10.80 -7.69
N VAL A 47 0.03 -9.62 -8.15
CA VAL A 47 -0.19 -9.15 -9.52
C VAL A 47 1.05 -9.29 -10.42
N GLY A 48 2.12 -9.91 -9.93
CA GLY A 48 3.37 -10.05 -10.66
C GLY A 48 4.40 -10.89 -9.92
N SER A 49 5.66 -10.67 -10.24
CA SER A 49 6.80 -11.24 -9.54
C SER A 49 7.92 -10.20 -9.52
N LYS A 50 8.94 -10.40 -8.69
CA LYS A 50 10.07 -9.47 -8.59
C LYS A 50 10.73 -9.23 -9.95
N GLY A 51 10.82 -7.97 -10.38
CA GLY A 51 11.32 -7.58 -11.70
C GLY A 51 10.30 -7.71 -12.84
N SER A 52 9.05 -8.04 -12.53
CA SER A 52 7.92 -8.14 -13.45
C SER A 52 6.64 -7.64 -12.75
N GLU A 53 6.77 -6.50 -12.08
CA GLU A 53 5.68 -5.80 -11.40
C GLU A 53 4.67 -5.26 -12.42
N ARG A 54 3.43 -5.06 -11.97
CA ARG A 54 2.36 -4.49 -12.78
C ARG A 54 1.69 -3.33 -12.07
N THR A 55 1.13 -2.43 -12.87
CA THR A 55 0.26 -1.38 -12.36
C THR A 55 -1.13 -1.94 -12.04
N ILE A 56 -1.78 -1.35 -11.03
CA ILE A 56 -3.20 -1.52 -10.75
C ILE A 56 -3.85 -0.18 -11.08
N THR A 57 -4.65 -0.14 -12.15
CA THR A 57 -5.27 1.10 -12.66
C THR A 57 -6.77 1.12 -12.41
N ASN A 58 -7.39 2.30 -12.57
CA ASN A 58 -8.82 2.54 -12.30
C ASN A 58 -9.23 2.27 -10.84
N VAL A 59 -8.29 2.46 -9.91
CA VAL A 59 -8.55 2.41 -8.47
C VAL A 59 -9.20 3.73 -8.07
N ALA A 60 -10.47 3.69 -7.65
CA ALA A 60 -11.14 4.84 -7.05
C ALA A 60 -10.42 5.27 -5.75
N ALA A 61 -10.64 6.50 -5.29
CA ALA A 61 -10.01 6.98 -4.06
C ALA A 61 -10.47 6.13 -2.86
N GLY A 62 -9.50 5.59 -2.12
CA GLY A 62 -9.76 4.80 -0.92
C GLY A 62 -10.17 5.67 0.26
N ARG A 63 -10.86 5.10 1.26
CA ARG A 63 -11.18 5.84 2.49
C ARG A 63 -9.90 6.15 3.29
N LEU A 64 -9.79 7.38 3.78
CA LEU A 64 -8.68 7.83 4.62
C LEU A 64 -9.15 7.94 6.08
N SER A 65 -9.12 6.80 6.79
CA SER A 65 -9.48 6.70 8.20
C SER A 65 -8.65 5.62 8.90
N ALA A 66 -8.60 5.65 10.24
CA ALA A 66 -7.79 4.73 11.04
C ALA A 66 -8.12 3.24 10.79
N ASP A 67 -9.39 2.94 10.49
CA ASP A 67 -9.87 1.57 10.28
C ASP A 67 -9.92 1.14 8.81
N SER A 68 -9.43 1.97 7.88
CA SER A 68 -9.53 1.69 6.44
C SER A 68 -8.56 0.58 6.01
N THR A 69 -9.08 -0.36 5.22
CA THR A 69 -8.29 -1.39 4.52
C THR A 69 -8.43 -1.26 2.99
N ASP A 70 -8.85 -0.09 2.52
CA ASP A 70 -9.01 0.18 1.10
C ASP A 70 -7.65 0.50 0.46
N ALA A 71 -7.45 0.07 -0.78
CA ALA A 71 -6.30 0.55 -1.56
C ALA A 71 -6.45 2.06 -1.82
N ILE A 72 -5.36 2.80 -1.67
CA ILE A 72 -5.27 4.22 -2.06
C ILE A 72 -4.79 4.33 -3.51
N ASN A 73 -5.15 5.41 -4.19
CA ASN A 73 -4.62 5.72 -5.51
C ASN A 73 -3.64 6.91 -5.48
N GLY A 74 -3.01 7.19 -6.62
CA GLY A 74 -1.96 8.22 -6.71
C GLY A 74 -2.41 9.64 -6.40
N SER A 75 -3.68 10.01 -6.62
CA SER A 75 -4.12 11.38 -6.35
C SER A 75 -4.18 11.71 -4.85
N GLN A 76 -4.39 10.70 -4.00
CA GLN A 76 -4.41 10.86 -2.55
C GLN A 76 -3.00 11.11 -2.00
N LEU A 77 -1.99 10.39 -2.50
CA LEU A 77 -0.59 10.64 -2.18
C LEU A 77 -0.15 12.01 -2.70
N PHE A 78 -0.56 12.38 -3.92
CA PHE A 78 -0.26 13.69 -4.50
C PHE A 78 -0.84 14.84 -3.66
N ALA A 79 -2.07 14.72 -3.17
CA ALA A 79 -2.66 15.72 -2.28
C ALA A 79 -1.87 15.88 -0.97
N THR A 80 -1.37 14.78 -0.42
CA THR A 80 -0.51 14.80 0.78
C THR A 80 0.82 15.51 0.51
N ASN A 81 1.46 15.20 -0.62
CA ASN A 81 2.72 15.84 -1.00
C ASN A 81 2.56 17.36 -1.19
N GLN A 82 1.47 17.81 -1.84
CA GLN A 82 1.18 19.23 -1.97
C GLN A 82 1.01 19.94 -0.61
N ALA A 83 0.41 19.26 0.37
CA ALA A 83 0.28 19.81 1.72
C ALA A 83 1.64 19.94 2.42
N ILE A 84 2.56 18.99 2.23
CA ILE A 84 3.93 19.04 2.77
C ILE A 84 4.74 20.16 2.10
N ASP A 85 4.68 20.27 0.78
CA ASP A 85 5.38 21.33 0.04
C ASP A 85 4.93 22.72 0.50
N GLY A 86 3.63 22.90 0.73
CA GLY A 86 3.09 24.14 1.29
C GLY A 86 3.57 24.46 2.71
N ILE A 87 3.89 23.45 3.53
CA ILE A 87 4.51 23.67 4.85
C ILE A 87 5.96 24.16 4.68
N ASN A 88 6.73 23.53 3.80
CA ASN A 88 8.12 23.93 3.54
C ASN A 88 8.22 25.39 3.07
N THR A 89 7.34 25.80 2.16
CA THR A 89 7.31 27.20 1.69
C THR A 89 7.02 28.20 2.80
N ASN A 90 6.20 27.83 3.79
CA ASN A 90 5.88 28.73 4.91
C ASN A 90 7.05 28.88 5.89
N ILE A 91 7.91 27.85 6.00
CA ILE A 91 9.11 27.90 6.84
C ILE A 91 10.18 28.80 6.20
N ASP A 92 10.35 28.75 4.88
CA ASP A 92 11.35 29.56 4.16
C ASP A 92 11.07 31.08 4.21
N VAL A 93 9.85 31.49 4.56
CA VAL A 93 9.41 32.90 4.60
C VAL A 93 9.45 33.47 6.03
N LEU A 94 9.82 32.67 7.04
CA LEU A 94 9.98 33.07 8.44
C LEU A 94 11.45 33.38 8.77
#